data_AF-A0AB34WZN0-F1
#
_entry.id   AF-A0AB34WZN0-F1
#
_cell.length_a   1.000
_cell.length_b   1.000
_cell.length_c   1.000
_cell.angle_alpha   90.00
_cell.angle_beta   90.00
_cell.angle_gamma   90.00
#
_symmetry.space_group_name_H-M   'P 1'
#
loop_
_entity.id
_entity.type
_entity.pdbx_description
1 polymer ?
#
loop_
_entity_poly.entity_id
_entity_poly.type
_entity_poly.pdbx_seq_one_letter_code
_entity_poly.pdbx_strand_id
1 'polypeptide(L)'
;MSAVAAKKAGSPAEMANAAGYTASSQIKSTEPTAAKSSGEKEAAREQPILFLDVDGPLNLWGRAGRRILNPLLRAHLVHLQPDDSFNVNVVLSRLLEPRLRELGKYFEVHWATSWNEWANQHLSPLLGISKNLPWVRCPNGDPRAKFPEVMAAAGNTSFAWVDDYLTEEVARQTRKKLRSPQCALLVSPHIMCGIDREVTHLLKWFSQIPQAEREPGRREARKAARLVDSGRVAAWLVTPSMVMCLSLRKGAKRHG
;
A
#
# COMPACT_ATOMS: atom_id res chain seq x y z
N MET A 1 1.18 14.47 50.88
CA MET A 1 0.14 14.82 51.87
C MET A 1 -1.17 15.05 51.14
N SER A 2 -2.29 14.70 51.78
CA SER A 2 -3.67 14.58 51.27
C SER A 2 -4.04 13.27 50.54
N ALA A 3 -4.23 12.26 51.40
CA ALA A 3 -5.29 11.24 51.41
C ALA A 3 -6.70 11.83 51.12
N VAL A 4 -7.81 11.14 50.81
CA VAL A 4 -8.28 9.74 50.74
C VAL A 4 -9.71 9.83 50.17
N ALA A 5 -10.16 8.88 49.35
CA ALA A 5 -11.52 8.33 49.42
C ALA A 5 -11.69 7.12 48.47
N ALA A 6 -11.67 5.93 49.06
CA ALA A 6 -12.15 4.70 48.45
C ALA A 6 -13.54 4.36 49.01
N LYS A 7 -14.44 3.84 48.17
CA LYS A 7 -15.51 2.86 48.48
C LYS A 7 -16.23 2.50 47.18
N LYS A 8 -16.86 1.33 46.95
CA LYS A 8 -16.62 -0.11 47.19
C LYS A 8 -17.85 -0.80 46.58
N ALA A 9 -17.63 -1.80 45.72
CA ALA A 9 -18.45 -2.99 45.39
C ALA A 9 -19.95 -2.87 45.03
N GLY A 10 -20.33 -3.57 43.94
CA GLY A 10 -21.70 -3.93 43.61
C GLY A 10 -21.81 -4.81 42.35
N SER A 11 -21.74 -6.13 42.53
CA SER A 11 -22.28 -7.20 41.65
C SER A 11 -22.64 -8.33 42.62
N PRO A 12 -23.66 -9.19 42.38
CA PRO A 12 -23.97 -9.83 41.09
C PRO A 12 -25.48 -10.08 40.81
N ALA A 13 -25.82 -10.66 39.65
CA ALA A 13 -26.90 -11.66 39.52
C ALA A 13 -26.87 -12.34 38.13
N GLU A 14 -26.40 -13.59 38.11
CA GLU A 14 -26.84 -14.63 37.17
C GLU A 14 -28.23 -15.12 37.59
N MET A 15 -29.15 -15.35 36.64
CA MET A 15 -30.11 -16.46 36.71
C MET A 15 -30.56 -16.87 35.31
N ALA A 16 -30.49 -18.18 35.09
CA ALA A 16 -30.85 -18.92 33.90
C ALA A 16 -32.37 -19.20 33.79
N ASN A 17 -32.83 -19.41 32.55
CA ASN A 17 -33.74 -20.48 32.06
C ASN A 17 -34.30 -20.05 30.70
N ALA A 18 -34.05 -20.73 29.57
CA ALA A 18 -34.41 -22.11 29.17
C ALA A 18 -35.87 -22.28 28.69
N ALA A 19 -36.01 -23.09 27.63
CA ALA A 19 -37.20 -23.45 26.85
C ALA A 19 -37.67 -22.36 25.86
N GLY A 20 -37.73 -22.56 24.54
CA GLY A 20 -37.79 -23.79 23.74
C GLY A 20 -39.03 -23.69 22.86
N TYR A 21 -38.88 -23.66 21.54
CA TYR A 21 -39.94 -24.08 20.61
C TYR A 21 -39.31 -24.56 19.30
N THR A 22 -39.43 -25.86 19.11
CA THR A 22 -39.23 -26.65 17.90
C THR A 22 -40.32 -26.33 16.88
N ALA A 23 -39.94 -26.20 15.61
CA ALA A 23 -40.83 -26.52 14.50
C ALA A 23 -40.00 -27.05 13.33
N SER A 24 -40.23 -28.34 13.08
CA SER A 24 -39.72 -29.15 11.99
C SER A 24 -40.45 -28.82 10.69
N SER A 25 -39.75 -28.81 9.56
CA SER A 25 -40.37 -29.06 8.26
C SER A 25 -39.34 -29.66 7.30
N GLN A 26 -39.52 -30.95 7.04
CA GLN A 26 -38.87 -31.72 6.00
C GLN A 26 -39.36 -31.26 4.63
N ILE A 27 -38.44 -30.95 3.71
CA ILE A 27 -38.71 -31.07 2.28
C ILE A 27 -37.54 -31.78 1.59
N LYS A 28 -37.79 -33.08 1.37
CA LYS A 28 -37.54 -33.89 0.17
C LYS A 28 -36.28 -33.64 -0.67
N SER A 29 -35.48 -34.70 -0.68
CA SER A 29 -34.43 -35.05 -1.63
C SER A 29 -34.90 -35.02 -3.09
N THR A 30 -34.12 -34.35 -3.94
CA THR A 30 -33.99 -34.66 -5.37
C THR A 30 -32.57 -34.32 -5.80
N GLU A 31 -31.75 -35.34 -6.06
CA GLU A 31 -30.57 -35.19 -6.91
C GLU A 31 -31.00 -34.92 -8.35
N PRO A 32 -30.24 -34.09 -9.08
CA PRO A 32 -29.96 -34.44 -10.46
C PRO A 32 -28.46 -34.39 -10.74
N THR A 33 -27.97 -35.55 -11.16
CA THR A 33 -27.19 -35.77 -12.38
C THR A 33 -26.01 -34.84 -12.65
N ALA A 34 -24.82 -35.46 -12.59
CA ALA A 34 -23.57 -34.95 -13.11
C ALA A 34 -23.71 -34.43 -14.56
N ALA A 35 -23.73 -33.10 -14.70
CA ALA A 35 -23.31 -32.43 -15.92
C ALA A 35 -21.87 -31.97 -15.71
N LYS A 36 -20.93 -32.55 -16.47
CA LYS A 36 -19.57 -32.02 -16.62
C LYS A 36 -19.67 -30.63 -17.24
N SER A 37 -19.79 -29.58 -16.43
CA SER A 37 -19.47 -28.24 -16.89
C SER A 37 -17.94 -28.13 -16.87
N SER A 38 -17.34 -28.40 -18.02
CA SER A 38 -16.05 -27.83 -18.40
C SER A 38 -16.23 -26.31 -18.54
N GLY A 39 -16.49 -25.65 -17.41
CA GLY A 39 -16.29 -24.22 -17.26
C GLY A 39 -14.87 -24.08 -16.74
N GLU A 40 -13.94 -23.75 -17.63
CA GLU A 40 -12.72 -23.10 -17.22
C GLU A 40 -13.13 -21.99 -16.25
N LYS A 41 -12.85 -22.16 -14.95
CA LYS A 41 -12.72 -21.03 -14.06
C LYS A 41 -11.60 -20.22 -14.70
N GLU A 42 -11.97 -19.24 -15.51
CA GLU A 42 -11.12 -18.09 -15.77
C GLU A 42 -10.77 -17.60 -14.38
N ALA A 43 -9.56 -17.94 -13.93
CA ALA A 43 -9.10 -17.61 -12.60
C ALA A 43 -9.17 -16.09 -12.54
N ALA A 44 -10.20 -15.57 -11.88
CA ALA A 44 -10.37 -14.15 -11.66
C ALA A 44 -9.07 -13.68 -11.03
N ARG A 45 -8.23 -13.02 -11.83
CA ARG A 45 -6.92 -12.59 -11.37
C ARG A 45 -7.20 -11.56 -10.29
N GLU A 46 -6.84 -11.87 -9.05
CA GLU A 46 -6.90 -10.90 -7.97
C GLU A 46 -6.14 -9.66 -8.41
N GLN A 47 -6.82 -8.52 -8.37
CA GLN A 47 -6.26 -7.24 -8.74
C GLN A 47 -5.09 -6.95 -7.80
N PRO A 48 -3.90 -6.58 -8.30
CA PRO A 48 -2.76 -6.35 -7.45
C PRO A 48 -2.98 -5.15 -6.52
N ILE A 49 -2.39 -5.20 -5.35
CA ILE A 49 -2.51 -4.13 -4.36
C ILE A 49 -1.50 -3.01 -4.67
N LEU A 50 -1.90 -1.75 -4.54
CA LEU A 50 -1.01 -0.59 -4.53
C LEU A 50 -0.96 -0.03 -3.11
N PHE A 51 0.11 -0.35 -2.38
CA PHE A 51 0.43 0.29 -1.11
C PHE A 51 1.02 1.67 -1.36
N LEU A 52 0.38 2.70 -0.81
CA LEU A 52 0.68 4.09 -1.10
C LEU A 52 1.02 4.86 0.17
N ASP A 53 2.24 5.39 0.25
CA ASP A 53 2.58 6.38 1.26
C ASP A 53 2.13 7.79 0.83
N VAL A 54 2.02 8.69 1.81
CA VAL A 54 1.67 10.11 1.60
C VAL A 54 2.93 10.93 1.40
N ASP A 55 3.86 10.89 2.34
CA ASP A 55 5.02 11.79 2.36
C ASP A 55 6.07 11.34 1.37
N GLY A 56 6.26 12.13 0.30
CA GLY A 56 7.16 11.83 -0.80
C GLY A 56 6.41 11.45 -2.07
N PRO A 57 5.58 10.38 -2.08
CA PRO A 57 4.76 10.03 -3.25
C PRO A 57 3.66 11.04 -3.57
N LEU A 58 2.92 11.52 -2.56
CA LEU A 58 1.79 12.46 -2.76
C LEU A 58 2.14 13.86 -2.27
N ASN A 59 2.52 13.97 -1.00
CA ASN A 59 3.00 15.19 -0.37
C ASN A 59 4.46 15.44 -0.78
N LEU A 60 4.68 16.43 -1.63
CA LEU A 60 5.98 16.80 -2.14
C LEU A 60 6.77 17.61 -1.10
N TRP A 61 7.14 17.00 0.02
CA TRP A 61 7.79 17.69 1.13
C TRP A 61 9.16 18.30 0.77
N GLY A 62 9.80 17.89 -0.33
CA GLY A 62 10.95 18.61 -0.90
C GLY A 62 10.62 20.07 -1.32
N ARG A 63 9.34 20.39 -1.47
CA ARG A 63 8.78 21.72 -1.74
C ARG A 63 8.36 22.47 -0.47
N ALA A 64 8.39 21.85 0.70
CA ALA A 64 8.01 22.49 1.95
C ALA A 64 8.85 23.75 2.20
N GLY A 65 8.21 24.84 2.63
CA GLY A 65 8.85 26.13 2.86
C GLY A 65 9.38 26.86 1.62
N ARG A 66 9.20 26.30 0.41
CA ARG A 66 9.60 26.94 -0.85
C ARG A 66 8.44 27.67 -1.49
N ARG A 67 8.72 28.80 -2.14
CA ARG A 67 7.73 29.49 -2.98
C ARG A 67 7.27 28.55 -4.11
N ILE A 68 5.98 28.25 -4.16
CA ILE A 68 5.38 27.40 -5.18
C ILE A 68 5.16 28.23 -6.44
N LEU A 69 6.07 28.12 -7.40
CA LEU A 69 5.97 28.79 -8.70
C LEU A 69 5.31 27.92 -9.79
N ASN A 70 5.24 26.61 -9.56
CA ASN A 70 4.61 25.70 -10.51
C ASN A 70 3.09 25.75 -10.32
N PRO A 71 2.30 26.18 -11.32
CA PRO A 71 0.85 26.30 -11.20
C PRO A 71 0.14 24.94 -11.02
N LEU A 72 0.80 23.84 -11.36
CA LEU A 72 0.30 22.48 -11.14
C LEU A 72 0.43 22.01 -9.69
N LEU A 73 1.10 22.76 -8.82
CA LEU A 73 1.23 22.42 -7.41
C LEU A 73 0.32 23.31 -6.57
N ARG A 74 -0.19 22.76 -5.47
CA ARG A 74 -1.02 23.49 -4.50
C ARG A 74 -0.64 23.08 -3.08
N ALA A 75 -0.46 24.07 -2.22
CA ALA A 75 -0.31 23.84 -0.78
C ALA A 75 -1.70 23.76 -0.13
N HIS A 76 -1.85 22.86 0.83
CA HIS A 76 -3.02 22.71 1.66
C HIS A 76 -2.57 22.64 3.12
N LEU A 77 -3.20 23.45 3.98
CA LEU A 77 -3.06 23.31 5.41
C LEU A 77 -4.09 22.27 5.88
N VAL A 78 -3.61 21.17 6.45
CA VAL A 78 -4.44 20.10 6.99
C VAL A 78 -4.43 20.20 8.50
N HIS A 79 -5.63 20.34 9.07
CA HIS A 79 -5.85 20.41 10.51
C HIS A 79 -6.14 19.00 11.03
N LEU A 80 -5.16 18.38 11.68
CA LEU A 80 -5.26 17.00 12.18
C LEU A 80 -5.95 16.93 13.56
N GLN A 81 -6.01 18.06 14.26
CA GLN A 81 -6.78 18.21 15.49
C GLN A 81 -7.79 19.35 15.34
N PRO A 82 -9.01 19.22 15.89
CA PRO A 82 -10.06 20.25 15.77
C PRO A 82 -9.70 21.59 16.42
N ASP A 83 -8.75 21.61 17.36
CA ASP A 83 -8.33 22.77 18.13
C ASP A 83 -7.09 23.48 17.53
N ASP A 84 -6.72 23.14 16.29
CA ASP A 84 -5.54 23.64 15.59
C ASP A 84 -4.20 23.35 16.28
N SER A 85 -4.16 22.49 17.30
CA SER A 85 -2.93 22.13 18.02
C SER A 85 -1.95 21.34 17.16
N PHE A 86 -2.43 20.69 16.10
CA PHE A 86 -1.60 19.93 15.17
C PHE A 86 -2.04 20.09 13.72
N ASN A 87 -1.23 20.82 12.95
CA ASN A 87 -1.47 21.12 11.55
C ASN A 87 -0.28 20.71 10.67
N VAL A 88 -0.55 20.25 9.46
CA VAL A 88 0.46 19.85 8.49
C VAL A 88 0.23 20.56 7.16
N ASN A 89 1.27 21.19 6.63
CA ASN A 89 1.25 21.73 5.27
C ASN A 89 1.65 20.64 4.29
N VAL A 90 0.72 20.27 3.40
CA VAL A 90 0.99 19.34 2.31
C VAL A 90 1.07 20.07 0.98
N VAL A 91 2.01 19.68 0.13
CA VAL A 91 2.14 20.21 -1.24
C VAL A 91 1.77 19.10 -2.21
N LEU A 92 0.62 19.24 -2.86
CA LEU A 92 0.04 18.23 -3.73
C LEU A 92 0.09 18.68 -5.19
N SER A 93 0.22 17.72 -6.10
CA SER A 93 0.04 17.94 -7.53
C SER A 93 -1.45 17.96 -7.86
N ARG A 94 -1.91 18.96 -8.63
CA ARG A 94 -3.30 19.08 -9.10
C ARG A 94 -3.74 17.93 -10.01
N LEU A 95 -2.77 17.13 -10.47
CA LEU A 95 -2.99 15.98 -11.33
C LEU A 95 -3.09 14.66 -10.54
N LEU A 96 -3.02 14.69 -9.20
CA LEU A 96 -3.10 13.47 -8.38
C LEU A 96 -4.44 12.76 -8.52
N GLU A 97 -5.56 13.49 -8.49
CA GLU A 97 -6.90 12.88 -8.62
C GLU A 97 -7.03 12.03 -9.89
N PRO A 98 -6.84 12.57 -11.12
CA PRO A 98 -6.99 11.77 -12.33
C PRO A 98 -5.99 10.61 -12.39
N ARG A 99 -4.77 10.76 -11.85
CA ARG A 99 -3.77 9.70 -11.78
C ARG A 99 -4.17 8.56 -10.84
N LEU A 100 -4.63 8.88 -9.63
CA LEU A 100 -5.10 7.88 -8.67
C LEU A 100 -6.36 7.18 -9.17
N ARG A 101 -7.26 7.93 -9.83
CA ARG A 101 -8.43 7.36 -10.50
C ARG A 101 -8.03 6.39 -11.61
N GLU A 102 -6.99 6.69 -12.38
CA GLU A 102 -6.46 5.79 -13.40
C GLU A 102 -5.84 4.53 -12.79
N LEU A 103 -5.00 4.68 -11.77
CA LEU A 103 -4.39 3.55 -11.06
C LEU A 103 -5.45 2.65 -10.40
N GLY A 104 -6.51 3.23 -9.81
CA GLY A 104 -7.60 2.47 -9.19
C GLY A 104 -8.37 1.54 -10.14
N LYS A 105 -8.23 1.69 -11.47
CA LYS A 105 -8.80 0.74 -12.45
C LYS A 105 -8.03 -0.58 -12.52
N TYR A 106 -6.78 -0.58 -12.06
CA TYR A 106 -5.84 -1.69 -12.21
C TYR A 106 -5.26 -2.18 -10.88
N PHE A 107 -5.35 -1.37 -9.82
CA PHE A 107 -4.87 -1.70 -8.49
C PHE A 107 -5.95 -1.51 -7.42
N GLU A 108 -5.95 -2.39 -6.42
CA GLU A 108 -6.62 -2.12 -5.14
C GLU A 108 -5.73 -1.18 -4.32
N VAL A 109 -6.15 0.07 -4.13
CA VAL A 109 -5.29 1.09 -3.49
C VAL A 109 -5.44 1.02 -1.97
N HIS A 110 -4.34 0.74 -1.27
CA HIS A 110 -4.26 0.70 0.18
C HIS A 110 -3.31 1.78 0.69
N TRP A 111 -3.69 2.46 1.77
CA TRP A 111 -2.77 3.38 2.45
C TRP A 111 -1.69 2.58 3.21
N ALA A 112 -0.43 2.97 3.01
CA ALA A 112 0.73 2.48 3.75
C ALA A 112 1.55 3.68 4.25
N THR A 113 0.93 4.47 5.11
CA THR A 113 1.45 5.77 5.58
C THR A 113 1.30 5.94 7.09
N SER A 114 2.21 6.67 7.72
CA SER A 114 2.13 7.03 9.15
C SER A 114 0.94 7.91 9.50
N TRP A 115 0.22 8.43 8.51
CA TRP A 115 -1.07 9.08 8.71
C TRP A 115 -2.17 8.10 9.13
N ASN A 116 -2.01 6.80 8.85
CA ASN A 116 -2.99 5.77 9.21
C ASN A 116 -4.42 6.17 8.75
N GLU A 117 -5.42 6.00 9.60
CA GLU A 117 -6.81 6.40 9.33
C GLU A 117 -7.00 7.88 9.00
N TRP A 118 -6.09 8.77 9.42
CA TRP A 118 -6.17 10.20 9.11
C TRP A 118 -6.00 10.48 7.61
N ALA A 119 -5.36 9.59 6.86
CA ALA A 119 -5.28 9.70 5.40
C ALA A 119 -6.67 9.66 4.75
N ASN A 120 -7.55 8.80 5.25
CA ASN A 120 -8.95 8.73 4.81
C ASN A 120 -9.72 9.99 5.19
N GLN A 121 -9.56 10.46 6.43
CA GLN A 121 -10.31 11.60 6.96
C GLN A 121 -9.93 12.91 6.27
N HIS A 122 -8.63 13.14 6.04
CA HIS A 122 -8.13 14.45 5.60
C HIS A 122 -7.67 14.48 4.13
N LEU A 123 -7.06 13.41 3.62
CA LEU A 123 -6.46 13.44 2.28
C LEU A 123 -7.42 12.93 1.21
N SER A 124 -8.24 11.93 1.50
CA SER A 124 -9.16 11.38 0.50
C SER A 124 -10.12 12.43 -0.09
N PRO A 125 -10.71 13.36 0.70
CA PRO A 125 -11.48 14.48 0.15
C PRO A 125 -10.68 15.41 -0.75
N LEU A 126 -9.41 15.69 -0.41
CA LEU A 126 -8.52 16.55 -1.20
C LEU A 126 -8.08 15.89 -2.51
N LEU A 127 -7.99 14.56 -2.52
CA LEU A 127 -7.54 13.76 -3.65
C LEU A 127 -8.68 13.28 -4.54
N GLY A 128 -9.94 13.52 -4.17
CA GLY A 128 -11.12 13.07 -4.94
C GLY A 128 -11.24 11.55 -5.04
N ILE A 129 -10.71 10.81 -4.06
CA ILE A 129 -10.75 9.34 -3.98
C ILE A 129 -11.73 8.86 -2.91
N SER A 130 -11.99 7.55 -2.86
CA SER A 130 -12.86 6.94 -1.85
C SER A 130 -12.43 7.30 -0.44
N LYS A 131 -13.39 7.64 0.44
CA LYS A 131 -13.12 7.99 1.84
C LYS A 131 -12.78 6.79 2.72
N ASN A 132 -12.97 5.57 2.23
CA ASN A 132 -12.84 4.34 3.00
C ASN A 132 -11.84 3.38 2.34
N LEU A 133 -10.68 3.89 1.94
CA LEU A 133 -9.62 3.00 1.44
C LEU A 133 -9.10 2.12 2.59
N PRO A 134 -8.80 0.83 2.34
CA PRO A 134 -8.08 0.02 3.31
C PRO A 134 -6.73 0.66 3.64
N TRP A 135 -6.25 0.45 4.87
CA TRP A 135 -4.97 0.97 5.33
C TRP A 135 -4.28 -0.03 6.23
N VAL A 136 -2.95 0.02 6.25
CA VAL A 136 -2.12 -0.80 7.14
C VAL A 136 -1.53 0.06 8.25
N ARG A 137 -1.40 -0.50 9.45
CA ARG A 137 -0.86 0.23 10.61
C ARG A 137 0.60 0.58 10.37
N CYS A 138 0.90 1.87 10.38
CA CYS A 138 2.25 2.39 10.18
C CYS A 138 2.66 3.18 11.42
N PRO A 139 3.56 2.65 12.27
CA PRO A 139 3.94 3.31 13.52
C PRO A 139 4.77 4.58 13.27
N ASN A 140 5.48 4.67 12.15
CA ASN A 140 6.24 5.85 11.73
C ASN A 140 6.46 5.82 10.20
N GLY A 141 7.21 6.81 9.70
CA GLY A 141 7.51 6.96 8.28
C GLY A 141 8.56 6.00 7.72
N ASP A 142 9.28 5.22 8.54
CA ASP A 142 10.31 4.29 8.06
C ASP A 142 9.66 3.04 7.41
N PRO A 143 9.93 2.74 6.13
CA PRO A 143 9.42 1.54 5.47
C PRO A 143 9.74 0.24 6.20
N ARG A 144 10.86 0.15 6.93
CA ARG A 144 11.20 -1.05 7.71
C ARG A 144 10.17 -1.33 8.79
N ALA A 145 9.61 -0.29 9.40
CA ALA A 145 8.58 -0.43 10.42
C ALA A 145 7.19 -0.72 9.82
N LYS A 146 6.94 -0.27 8.58
CA LYS A 146 5.70 -0.57 7.81
C LYS A 146 5.71 -1.98 7.21
N PHE A 147 6.90 -2.53 6.92
CA PHE A 147 7.09 -3.78 6.16
C PHE A 147 6.27 -4.97 6.68
N PRO A 148 6.24 -5.30 7.99
CA PRO A 148 5.47 -6.45 8.46
C PRO A 148 3.98 -6.37 8.12
N GLU A 149 3.39 -5.17 8.29
CA GLU A 149 1.97 -4.91 8.06
C GLU A 149 1.65 -4.88 6.55
N VAL A 150 2.53 -4.29 5.74
CA VAL A 150 2.43 -4.36 4.27
C VAL A 150 2.45 -5.80 3.78
N MET A 151 3.39 -6.62 4.27
CA MET A 151 3.48 -8.03 3.86
C MET A 151 2.28 -8.86 4.35
N ALA A 152 1.78 -8.59 5.56
CA ALA A 152 0.60 -9.26 6.08
C ALA A 152 -0.65 -8.94 5.25
N ALA A 153 -0.86 -7.66 4.92
CA ALA A 153 -1.96 -7.22 4.08
C ALA A 153 -1.85 -7.71 2.63
N ALA A 154 -0.62 -7.84 2.10
CA ALA A 154 -0.40 -8.35 0.75
C ALA A 154 -0.78 -9.83 0.60
N GLY A 155 -0.66 -10.63 1.67
CA GLY A 155 -0.93 -12.07 1.62
C GLY A 155 -0.19 -12.75 0.47
N ASN A 156 -0.93 -13.42 -0.41
CA ASN A 156 -0.39 -14.05 -1.63
C ASN A 156 -0.56 -13.18 -2.90
N THR A 157 -1.16 -12.00 -2.77
CA THR A 157 -1.47 -11.11 -3.89
C THR A 157 -0.22 -10.33 -4.30
N SER A 158 0.03 -10.21 -5.60
CA SER A 158 1.13 -9.38 -6.10
C SER A 158 0.85 -7.91 -5.79
N PHE A 159 1.88 -7.12 -5.50
CA PHE A 159 1.68 -5.73 -5.06
C PHE A 159 2.73 -4.74 -5.56
N ALA A 160 2.33 -3.50 -5.73
CA ALA A 160 3.25 -2.37 -5.82
C ALA A 160 3.27 -1.63 -4.47
N TRP A 161 4.44 -1.13 -4.07
CA TRP A 161 4.59 -0.29 -2.88
C TRP A 161 5.36 0.98 -3.24
N VAL A 162 4.72 2.13 -3.07
CA VAL A 162 5.25 3.44 -3.41
C VAL A 162 5.54 4.23 -2.14
N ASP A 163 6.83 4.45 -1.86
CA ASP A 163 7.33 5.13 -0.67
C ASP A 163 8.76 5.64 -0.95
N ASP A 164 9.01 6.94 -0.69
CA ASP A 164 10.23 7.65 -1.08
C ASP A 164 11.50 7.25 -0.30
N TYR A 165 11.33 6.47 0.77
CA TYR A 165 12.37 5.95 1.64
C TYR A 165 12.63 4.45 1.47
N LEU A 166 11.99 3.78 0.51
CA LEU A 166 12.28 2.37 0.22
C LEU A 166 13.77 2.14 -0.07
N THR A 167 14.30 1.07 0.50
CA THR A 167 15.72 0.72 0.43
C THR A 167 15.92 -0.66 -0.18
N GLU A 168 17.16 -0.95 -0.57
CA GLU A 168 17.55 -2.27 -1.02
C GLU A 168 17.34 -3.34 0.06
N GLU A 169 17.53 -2.99 1.33
CA GLU A 169 17.27 -3.89 2.44
C GLU A 169 15.81 -4.36 2.45
N VAL A 170 14.87 -3.42 2.30
CA VAL A 170 13.43 -3.73 2.20
C VAL A 170 13.16 -4.61 0.98
N ALA A 171 13.79 -4.34 -0.16
CA ALA A 171 13.67 -5.18 -1.35
C ALA A 171 14.17 -6.62 -1.12
N ARG A 172 15.32 -6.78 -0.45
CA ARG A 172 15.88 -8.09 -0.08
C ARG A 172 14.99 -8.83 0.92
N GLN A 173 14.41 -8.13 1.90
CA GLN A 173 13.47 -8.71 2.85
C GLN A 173 12.16 -9.12 2.17
N THR A 174 11.65 -8.30 1.26
CA THR A 174 10.46 -8.60 0.42
C THR A 174 10.67 -9.92 -0.32
N ARG A 175 11.80 -10.08 -1.03
CA ARG A 175 12.14 -11.32 -1.73
C ARG A 175 12.06 -12.56 -0.83
N LYS A 176 12.57 -12.48 0.40
CA LYS A 176 12.56 -13.61 1.35
C LYS A 176 11.15 -14.01 1.79
N LYS A 177 10.16 -13.14 1.61
CA LYS A 177 8.77 -13.36 2.04
C LYS A 177 7.83 -13.72 0.88
N LEU A 178 8.14 -13.30 -0.34
CA LEU A 178 7.32 -13.64 -1.51
C LEU A 178 7.28 -15.15 -1.75
N ARG A 179 6.12 -15.65 -2.18
CA ARG A 179 5.91 -17.04 -2.59
C ARG A 179 5.60 -17.09 -4.08
N SER A 180 6.10 -18.08 -4.82
CA SER A 180 5.77 -18.19 -6.23
C SER A 180 4.26 -18.44 -6.41
N PRO A 181 3.57 -17.76 -7.36
CA PRO A 181 4.11 -16.87 -8.41
C PRO A 181 4.06 -15.36 -8.09
N GLN A 182 3.91 -14.96 -6.82
CA GLN A 182 3.80 -13.57 -6.37
C GLN A 182 5.02 -12.73 -6.80
N CYS A 183 4.77 -11.51 -7.24
CA CYS A 183 5.81 -10.52 -7.50
C CYS A 183 5.47 -9.17 -6.84
N ALA A 184 6.49 -8.35 -6.63
CA ALA A 184 6.31 -7.01 -6.10
C ALA A 184 7.11 -5.96 -6.87
N LEU A 185 6.54 -4.76 -7.00
CA LEU A 185 7.22 -3.58 -7.52
C LEU A 185 7.38 -2.56 -6.39
N LEU A 186 8.62 -2.31 -5.98
CA LEU A 186 8.94 -1.30 -4.98
C LEU A 186 9.38 -0.03 -5.68
N VAL A 187 8.72 1.10 -5.43
CA VAL A 187 8.96 2.37 -6.12
C VAL A 187 9.27 3.47 -5.12
N SER A 188 10.43 4.11 -5.30
CA SER A 188 10.92 5.17 -4.44
C SER A 188 11.00 6.49 -5.21
N PRO A 189 9.87 7.21 -5.33
CA PRO A 189 9.79 8.43 -6.13
C PRO A 189 10.68 9.54 -5.56
N HIS A 190 11.08 10.47 -6.42
CA HIS A 190 11.77 11.66 -5.97
C HIS A 190 10.78 12.63 -5.30
N ILE A 191 11.10 13.08 -4.09
CA ILE A 191 10.30 13.99 -3.22
C ILE A 191 9.89 15.35 -3.82
N MET A 192 10.40 15.68 -5.02
CA MET A 192 10.09 16.91 -5.75
C MET A 192 9.06 16.70 -6.86
N CYS A 193 8.82 15.43 -7.21
CA CYS A 193 8.01 14.98 -8.31
C CYS A 193 6.89 14.03 -7.86
N GLY A 194 7.13 13.22 -6.82
CA GLY A 194 6.17 12.25 -6.32
C GLY A 194 5.84 11.15 -7.33
N ILE A 195 4.67 10.55 -7.15
CA ILE A 195 4.16 9.43 -7.95
C ILE A 195 3.87 9.80 -9.40
N ASP A 196 3.76 11.10 -9.69
CA ASP A 196 3.43 11.64 -11.01
C ASP A 196 4.30 11.08 -12.15
N ARG A 197 5.59 10.82 -11.87
CA ARG A 197 6.54 10.26 -12.84
C ARG A 197 6.54 8.73 -12.89
N GLU A 198 5.88 8.09 -11.94
CA GLU A 198 5.91 6.65 -11.74
C GLU A 198 4.63 5.96 -12.22
N VAL A 199 3.54 6.70 -12.49
CA VAL A 199 2.26 6.15 -12.98
C VAL A 199 2.47 5.24 -14.19
N THR A 200 3.22 5.69 -15.20
CA THR A 200 3.49 4.88 -16.40
C THR A 200 4.28 3.61 -16.07
N HIS A 201 5.19 3.66 -15.10
CA HIS A 201 5.94 2.47 -14.67
C HIS A 201 5.04 1.48 -13.93
N LEU A 202 4.13 1.96 -13.08
CA LEU A 202 3.14 1.15 -12.38
C LEU A 202 2.21 0.44 -13.37
N LEU A 203 1.63 1.18 -14.33
CA LEU A 203 0.75 0.60 -15.36
C LEU A 203 1.48 -0.39 -16.27
N LYS A 204 2.73 -0.09 -16.62
CA LYS A 204 3.57 -1.03 -17.37
C LYS A 204 3.81 -2.31 -16.59
N TRP A 205 4.13 -2.21 -15.30
CA TRP A 205 4.33 -3.40 -14.46
C TRP A 205 3.05 -4.23 -14.34
N PHE A 206 1.89 -3.61 -14.12
CA PHE A 206 0.60 -4.30 -14.10
C PHE A 206 0.40 -5.20 -15.33
N SER A 207 0.68 -4.67 -16.53
CA SER A 207 0.56 -5.44 -17.79
C SER A 207 1.53 -6.64 -17.88
N GLN A 208 2.60 -6.65 -17.07
CA GLN A 208 3.67 -7.63 -17.08
C GLN A 208 3.59 -8.64 -15.92
N ILE A 209 2.73 -8.44 -14.93
CA ILE A 209 2.54 -9.38 -13.80
C ILE A 209 2.40 -10.83 -14.28
N PRO A 210 1.53 -11.18 -15.26
CA PRO A 210 1.44 -12.56 -15.74
C PRO A 210 2.72 -13.12 -16.37
N GLN A 211 3.66 -12.28 -16.77
CA GLN A 211 4.99 -12.69 -17.23
C GLN A 211 6.04 -12.68 -16.11
N ALA A 212 5.85 -11.90 -15.06
CA ALA A 212 6.71 -11.84 -13.88
C ALA A 212 6.61 -13.12 -13.00
N GLU A 213 5.57 -13.92 -13.22
CA GLU A 213 5.42 -15.29 -12.68
C GLU A 213 6.48 -16.26 -13.24
N ARG A 214 7.15 -15.90 -14.35
CA ARG A 214 8.20 -16.71 -14.97
C ARG A 214 9.52 -16.52 -14.22
N GLU A 215 10.16 -17.65 -13.88
CA GLU A 215 11.52 -17.66 -13.34
C GLU A 215 12.50 -16.96 -14.31
N PRO A 216 13.24 -15.93 -13.86
CA PRO A 216 14.17 -15.18 -14.71
C PRO A 216 15.35 -16.05 -15.14
N GLY A 217 15.85 -15.81 -16.35
CA GLY A 217 17.01 -16.51 -16.86
C GLY A 217 18.30 -16.13 -16.11
N ARG A 218 19.30 -17.03 -16.09
CA ARG A 218 20.62 -16.77 -15.44
C ARG A 218 21.27 -15.44 -15.84
N ARG A 219 21.08 -14.98 -17.07
CA ARG A 219 21.64 -13.72 -17.58
C ARG A 219 20.94 -12.50 -16.98
N GLU A 220 19.62 -12.57 -16.81
CA GLU A 220 18.81 -11.52 -16.19
C GLU A 220 19.15 -11.39 -14.71
N ALA A 221 19.25 -12.52 -14.01
CA ALA A 221 19.68 -12.56 -12.61
C ALA A 221 21.08 -11.93 -12.41
N ARG A 222 22.04 -12.22 -13.30
CA ARG A 222 23.39 -11.61 -13.24
C ARG A 222 23.38 -10.10 -13.51
N LYS A 223 22.54 -9.63 -14.44
CA LYS A 223 22.40 -8.19 -14.74
C LYS A 223 21.75 -7.45 -13.56
N ALA A 224 20.72 -8.06 -12.97
CA ALA A 224 20.03 -7.53 -11.80
C ALA A 224 20.98 -7.31 -10.61
N ALA A 225 21.82 -8.30 -10.29
CA ALA A 225 22.80 -8.20 -9.21
C ALA A 225 23.79 -7.03 -9.38
N ARG A 226 24.17 -6.68 -10.62
CA ARG A 226 25.11 -5.59 -10.90
C ARG A 226 24.50 -4.18 -10.77
N LEU A 227 23.19 -4.02 -11.01
CA LEU A 227 22.53 -2.71 -10.98
C LEU A 227 22.23 -2.22 -9.56
N VAL A 228 22.13 -3.16 -8.62
CA VAL A 228 21.81 -2.92 -7.22
C VAL A 228 22.96 -2.19 -6.48
N ASP A 229 24.20 -2.40 -6.90
CA ASP A 229 25.42 -1.89 -6.25
C ASP A 229 25.72 -0.40 -6.52
N SER A 230 24.87 0.29 -7.29
CA SER A 230 25.17 1.62 -7.86
C SER A 230 24.73 2.82 -7.00
N GLY A 231 23.96 2.59 -5.93
CA GLY A 231 23.52 3.62 -4.99
C GLY A 231 22.40 4.53 -5.52
N ARG A 232 21.28 4.54 -4.77
CA ARG A 232 20.02 5.30 -5.02
C ARG A 232 19.20 4.80 -6.20
N VAL A 233 18.70 3.58 -6.04
CA VAL A 233 17.67 2.96 -6.88
C VAL A 233 16.32 3.69 -6.67
N ALA A 234 15.58 3.89 -7.75
CA ALA A 234 14.25 4.51 -7.76
C ALA A 234 13.13 3.46 -7.91
N ALA A 235 13.42 2.26 -8.41
CA ALA A 235 12.48 1.14 -8.38
C ALA A 235 13.17 -0.23 -8.41
N TRP A 236 12.58 -1.20 -7.72
CA TRP A 236 12.97 -2.61 -7.72
C TRP A 236 11.80 -3.49 -8.15
N LEU A 237 12.04 -4.39 -9.11
CA LEU A 237 11.20 -5.57 -9.30
C LEU A 237 11.68 -6.69 -8.37
N VAL A 238 10.77 -7.30 -7.64
CA VAL A 238 11.06 -8.36 -6.68
C VAL A 238 10.23 -9.59 -7.01
N THR A 239 10.89 -10.72 -7.11
CA THR A 239 10.28 -12.07 -7.22
C THR A 239 10.91 -12.97 -6.14
N PRO A 240 10.37 -14.17 -5.88
CA PRO A 240 11.00 -15.11 -4.95
C PRO A 240 12.46 -15.43 -5.34
N SER A 241 12.77 -15.45 -6.64
CA SER A 241 14.08 -15.78 -7.16
C SER A 241 15.03 -14.59 -7.36
N MET A 242 14.56 -13.35 -7.43
CA MET A 242 15.45 -12.20 -7.66
C MET A 242 14.96 -10.85 -7.10
N VAL A 243 15.92 -9.94 -6.94
CA VAL A 243 15.68 -8.49 -6.79
C VAL A 243 16.38 -7.81 -7.96
N MET A 244 15.64 -7.03 -8.75
CA MET A 244 16.14 -6.34 -9.93
C MET A 244 15.91 -4.83 -9.81
N CYS A 245 16.99 -4.05 -9.81
CA CYS A 245 16.92 -2.61 -9.97
C CYS A 245 16.41 -2.26 -11.39
N LEU A 246 15.31 -1.52 -11.47
CA LEU A 246 14.71 -1.07 -12.74
C LEU A 246 15.20 0.31 -13.16
N SER A 247 15.48 1.18 -12.19
CA SER A 247 15.87 2.56 -12.44
C SER A 247 16.68 3.13 -11.29
N LEU A 248 17.53 4.13 -11.59
CA LEU A 248 18.28 4.90 -10.60
C LEU A 248 17.67 6.31 -10.49
N ARG A 249 17.76 6.93 -9.31
CA ARG A 249 17.40 8.34 -9.15
C ARG A 249 18.37 9.19 -9.97
N LYS A 250 17.90 9.79 -11.08
CA LYS A 250 18.67 10.80 -11.82
C LYS A 250 18.83 12.03 -10.92
N GLY A 251 20.07 12.37 -10.51
CA GLY A 251 20.32 13.68 -9.87
C GLY A 251 21.33 13.80 -8.75
N ALA A 252 22.18 12.82 -8.46
CA ALA A 252 23.38 13.09 -7.65
C ALA A 252 24.61 12.97 -8.54
N LYS A 253 25.08 14.08 -9.10
CA LYS A 253 26.50 14.15 -9.48
C LYS A 253 27.28 13.74 -8.23
N ARG A 254 28.12 12.72 -8.33
CA ARG A 254 29.21 12.49 -7.38
C ARG A 254 30.01 13.79 -7.39
N HIS A 255 29.82 14.64 -6.39
CA HIS A 255 30.83 15.62 -6.08
C HIS A 255 31.89 14.78 -5.39
N GLY A 256 32.99 14.56 -6.11
CA GLY A 256 34.20 13.98 -5.55
C GLY A 256 34.81 14.88 -4.50
#